data_AF-A0A1W1ZW05-F1
#
_entry.id   AF-A0A1W1ZW05-F1
#
_cell.length_a   1.000
_cell.length_b   1.000
_cell.length_c   1.000
_cell.angle_alpha   90.00
_cell.angle_beta   90.00
_cell.angle_gamma   90.00
#
_symmetry.space_group_name_H-M   'P 1'
#
loop_
_entity.id
_entity.type
_entity.pdbx_description
1 polymer ?
#
loop_
_entity_poly.entity_id
_entity_poly.type
_entity_poly.pdbx_seq_one_letter_code
_entity_poly.pdbx_strand_id
1 'polypeptide(L)'
;MEQKITKMNNWFEEKIAACGRRNAELQADDRTDEAVFEKVKANIYDAMRTWMTVAVRIGNGNEKAVKDFFIARAEQIPASWEAAYEKAKEHNDAARMQTEQVKLDVVREVRAEFDQIWEGAE
;
A
#
# COMPACT_ATOMS: atom_id res chain seq x y z
N MET A 1 13.01 8.60 15.20
CA MET A 1 12.64 8.71 13.78
C MET A 1 13.46 7.90 12.78
N GLU A 2 14.78 8.11 12.60
CA GLU A 2 15.53 7.49 11.48
C GLU A 2 15.40 5.96 11.41
N GLN A 3 15.55 5.27 12.54
CA GLN A 3 15.35 3.81 12.60
C GLN A 3 13.93 3.38 12.15
N LYS A 4 12.90 4.15 12.46
CA LYS A 4 11.51 3.87 12.04
C LYS A 4 11.38 4.02 10.52
N ILE A 5 11.97 5.08 9.96
CA ILE A 5 12.00 5.32 8.51
C ILE A 5 12.72 4.18 7.80
N THR A 6 13.90 3.77 8.28
CA THR A 6 14.63 2.63 7.71
C THR A 6 13.82 1.34 7.77
N LYS A 7 13.20 1.02 8.92
CA LYS A 7 12.36 -0.17 9.06
C LYS A 7 11.21 -0.18 8.05
N MET A 8 10.49 0.93 7.90
CA MET A 8 9.40 1.01 6.94
C MET A 8 9.87 0.88 5.49
N ASN A 9 10.99 1.53 5.14
CA ASN A 9 11.53 1.45 3.80
C ASN A 9 11.96 0.01 3.45
N ASN A 10 12.61 -0.69 4.38
CA ASN A 10 12.98 -2.09 4.19
C ASN A 10 11.73 -2.96 4.01
N TRP A 11 10.71 -2.75 4.83
CA TRP A 11 9.44 -3.49 4.70
C TRP A 11 8.78 -3.24 3.34
N PHE A 12 8.76 -2.00 2.84
CA PHE A 12 8.25 -1.72 1.49
C PHE A 12 9.06 -2.44 0.40
N GLU A 13 10.39 -2.41 0.48
CA GLU A 13 11.26 -3.10 -0.48
C GLU A 13 11.02 -4.61 -0.48
N GLU A 14 10.87 -5.21 0.71
CA GLU A 14 10.55 -6.63 0.87
C GLU A 14 9.19 -6.98 0.25
N LYS A 15 8.15 -6.18 0.49
CA LYS A 15 6.81 -6.38 -0.08
C LYS A 15 6.80 -6.25 -1.61
N ILE A 16 7.45 -5.22 -2.14
CA ILE A 16 7.58 -5.01 -3.59
C ILE A 16 8.31 -6.19 -4.24
N ALA A 17 9.43 -6.63 -3.64
CA ALA A 17 10.18 -7.77 -4.14
C ALA A 17 9.38 -9.09 -4.06
N ALA A 18 8.60 -9.28 -2.99
CA ALA A 18 7.73 -10.45 -2.84
C ALA A 18 6.63 -10.48 -3.90
N CYS A 19 5.96 -9.36 -4.17
CA CYS A 19 4.99 -9.25 -5.26
C CYS A 19 5.65 -9.53 -6.63
N GLY A 20 6.87 -9.03 -6.86
CA GLY A 20 7.62 -9.32 -8.09
C GLY A 20 7.91 -10.81 -8.28
N ARG A 21 8.37 -11.51 -7.22
CA ARG A 21 8.58 -12.96 -7.27
C ARG A 21 7.27 -13.71 -7.53
N ARG A 22 6.20 -13.36 -6.81
CA ARG A 22 4.90 -14.02 -6.95
C ARG A 22 4.29 -13.79 -8.32
N ASN A 23 4.43 -12.60 -8.88
CA ASN A 23 4.02 -12.28 -10.24
C ASN A 23 4.73 -13.19 -11.27
N ALA A 24 6.05 -13.36 -11.14
CA ALA A 24 6.81 -14.23 -12.04
C ALA A 24 6.41 -15.70 -11.93
N GLU A 25 6.17 -16.21 -10.71
CA GLU A 25 5.64 -17.57 -10.50
C GLU A 25 4.28 -17.77 -11.18
N LEU A 26 3.35 -16.83 -10.97
CA LEU A 26 2.02 -16.90 -11.57
C LEU A 26 2.06 -16.83 -13.10
N GLN A 27 2.97 -16.04 -13.67
CA GLN A 27 3.18 -15.99 -15.11
C GLN A 27 3.75 -17.31 -15.67
N ALA A 28 4.65 -17.96 -14.94
CA ALA A 28 5.19 -19.27 -15.34
C ALA A 28 4.11 -20.37 -15.32
N ASP A 29 3.08 -20.21 -14.48
CA ASP A 29 1.92 -21.10 -14.36
C ASP A 29 0.73 -20.69 -15.27
N ASP A 30 0.92 -19.75 -16.20
CA ASP A 30 -0.12 -19.17 -17.08
C ASP A 30 -1.30 -18.48 -16.35
N ARG A 31 -1.17 -18.19 -15.05
CA ARG A 31 -2.18 -17.54 -14.18
C ARG A 31 -2.10 -16.01 -14.28
N THR A 32 -2.32 -15.51 -15.50
CA THR A 32 -2.03 -14.11 -15.87
C THR A 32 -2.95 -13.10 -15.17
N ASP A 33 -4.21 -13.48 -14.92
CA ASP A 33 -5.19 -12.67 -14.19
C ASP A 33 -4.76 -12.42 -12.74
N GLU A 34 -4.29 -13.46 -12.05
CA GLU A 34 -3.76 -13.35 -10.70
C GLU A 34 -2.44 -12.56 -10.66
N ALA A 35 -1.59 -12.75 -11.69
CA ALA A 35 -0.35 -12.00 -11.82
C ALA A 35 -0.60 -10.47 -11.90
N VAL A 36 -1.70 -10.05 -12.54
CA VAL A 36 -2.10 -8.63 -12.58
C VAL A 36 -2.32 -8.08 -11.18
N PHE A 37 -2.93 -8.84 -10.26
CA PHE A 37 -3.14 -8.38 -8.89
C PHE A 37 -1.83 -8.17 -8.14
N GLU A 38 -0.84 -9.05 -8.29
CA GLU A 38 0.48 -8.85 -7.69
C GLU A 38 1.17 -7.59 -8.21
N LYS A 39 1.00 -7.28 -9.50
CA LYS A 39 1.50 -6.02 -10.08
C LYS A 39 0.78 -4.80 -9.48
N VAL A 40 -0.53 -4.88 -9.28
CA VAL A 40 -1.31 -3.82 -8.63
C VAL A 40 -0.82 -3.60 -7.19
N LYS A 41 -0.58 -4.67 -6.42
CA LYS A 41 -0.05 -4.59 -5.06
C LYS A 41 1.32 -3.91 -5.04
N ALA A 42 2.26 -4.36 -5.88
CA ALA A 42 3.61 -3.78 -5.98
C ALA A 42 3.58 -2.27 -6.25
N ASN A 43 2.72 -1.84 -7.18
CA ASN A 43 2.57 -0.43 -7.53
C ASN A 43 2.06 0.42 -6.34
N ILE A 44 1.17 -0.14 -5.51
CA ILE A 44 0.63 0.58 -4.35
C ILE A 44 1.68 0.66 -3.24
N TYR A 45 2.42 -0.42 -2.96
CA TYR A 45 3.53 -0.34 -2.00
C TYR A 45 4.56 0.72 -2.43
N ASP A 46 4.92 0.79 -3.71
CA ASP A 46 5.87 1.78 -4.22
C ASP A 46 5.33 3.22 -4.15
N ALA A 47 4.03 3.42 -4.43
CA ALA A 47 3.38 4.71 -4.25
C ALA A 47 3.38 5.15 -2.77
N MET A 48 3.06 4.24 -1.85
CA MET A 48 3.09 4.51 -0.40
C MET A 48 4.51 4.81 0.10
N ARG A 49 5.52 4.08 -0.40
CA ARG A 49 6.94 4.35 -0.13
C ARG A 49 7.36 5.75 -0.62
N THR A 50 6.91 6.13 -1.82
CA THR A 50 7.16 7.47 -2.36
C THR A 50 6.53 8.55 -1.47
N TRP A 51 5.29 8.35 -1.00
CA TRP A 51 4.66 9.30 -0.07
C TRP A 51 5.34 9.33 1.30
N MET A 52 5.86 8.22 1.81
CA MET A 52 6.70 8.24 3.02
C MET A 52 7.92 9.14 2.82
N THR A 53 8.61 9.03 1.68
CA THR A 53 9.75 9.90 1.35
C THR A 53 9.35 11.38 1.34
N VAL A 54 8.17 11.69 0.78
CA VAL A 54 7.61 13.05 0.79
C VAL A 54 7.27 13.50 2.21
N ALA A 55 6.67 12.63 3.02
CA ALA A 55 6.31 12.90 4.41
C ALA A 55 7.54 13.28 5.24
N VAL A 56 8.63 12.51 5.12
CA VAL A 56 9.92 12.78 5.80
C VAL A 56 10.48 14.13 5.39
N ARG A 57 10.43 14.46 4.09
CA ARG A 57 10.91 15.76 3.58
C ARG A 57 10.08 16.93 4.12
N ILE A 58 8.75 16.81 4.14
CA ILE A 58 7.84 17.86 4.65
C ILE A 58 7.98 18.01 6.16
N GLY A 59 8.09 16.90 6.89
CA GLY A 59 8.21 16.91 8.34
C GLY A 59 9.51 17.55 8.84
N ASN A 60 10.57 17.59 8.02
CA ASN A 60 11.82 18.28 8.32
C ASN A 60 12.38 17.99 9.73
N GLY A 61 12.40 16.70 10.12
CA GLY A 61 12.85 16.25 11.44
C GLY A 61 11.79 16.26 12.55
N ASN A 62 10.56 16.69 12.27
CA ASN A 62 9.43 16.58 13.21
C ASN A 62 8.66 15.26 13.01
N GLU A 63 8.75 14.35 13.98
CA GLU A 63 8.16 13.00 13.89
C GLU A 63 6.64 13.03 13.76
N LYS A 64 6.00 13.94 14.50
CA LYS A 64 4.55 14.11 14.47
C LYS A 64 4.08 14.58 13.10
N ALA A 65 4.80 15.54 12.50
CA ALA A 65 4.46 16.04 11.17
C ALA A 65 4.57 14.96 10.09
N VAL A 66 5.61 14.10 10.15
CA VAL A 66 5.74 12.94 9.25
C VAL A 66 4.56 11.99 9.43
N LYS A 67 4.22 11.67 10.69
CA LYS A 67 3.10 10.79 11.04
C LYS A 67 1.77 11.32 10.52
N ASP A 68 1.43 12.56 10.88
CA ASP A 68 0.17 13.19 10.50
C ASP A 68 0.01 13.25 8.96
N PHE A 69 1.08 13.58 8.23
CA PHE A 69 1.05 13.63 6.77
C PHE A 69 0.81 12.25 6.14
N PHE A 70 1.54 11.24 6.61
CA PHE A 70 1.42 9.89 6.06
C PHE A 70 0.03 9.30 6.32
N ILE A 71 -0.49 9.47 7.54
CA ILE A 71 -1.84 9.07 7.95
C ILE A 71 -2.91 9.73 7.09
N ALA A 72 -2.85 11.06 6.94
CA ALA A 72 -3.82 11.79 6.14
C ALA A 72 -3.83 11.31 4.68
N ARG A 73 -2.65 10.97 4.13
CA ARG A 73 -2.56 10.47 2.77
C ARG A 73 -3.08 9.04 2.64
N ALA A 74 -2.76 8.18 3.61
CA ALA A 74 -3.26 6.81 3.71
C ALA A 74 -4.79 6.73 3.88
N GLU A 75 -5.45 7.78 4.36
CA GLU A 75 -6.92 7.86 4.47
C GLU A 75 -7.56 8.47 3.22
N GLN A 76 -6.94 9.50 2.64
CA GLN A 76 -7.50 10.21 1.49
C GLN A 76 -7.58 9.34 0.22
N ILE A 77 -6.61 8.44 0.03
CA ILE A 77 -6.52 7.64 -1.20
C ILE A 77 -7.57 6.52 -1.25
N PRO A 78 -7.74 5.70 -0.19
CA PRO A 78 -8.80 4.70 -0.11
C PRO A 78 -10.19 5.25 -0.38
N ALA A 79 -10.52 6.47 0.05
CA ALA A 79 -11.85 7.04 -0.16
C ALA A 79 -12.30 7.02 -1.63
N SER A 80 -11.37 7.26 -2.57
CA SER A 80 -11.67 7.20 -4.01
C SER A 80 -11.85 5.76 -4.53
N TRP A 81 -11.19 4.79 -3.91
CA TRP A 81 -11.25 3.37 -4.26
C TRP A 81 -12.46 2.68 -3.63
N GLU A 82 -12.86 3.07 -2.41
CA GLU A 82 -14.11 2.64 -1.77
C GLU A 82 -15.31 3.08 -2.61
N ALA A 83 -15.34 4.33 -3.06
CA ALA A 83 -16.38 4.81 -3.97
C ALA A 83 -16.38 4.04 -5.30
N ALA A 84 -15.21 3.70 -5.83
CA ALA A 84 -15.10 2.90 -7.05
C ALA A 84 -15.55 1.44 -6.84
N TYR A 85 -15.31 0.87 -5.67
CA TYR A 85 -15.76 -0.47 -5.27
C TYR A 85 -17.28 -0.52 -5.16
N GLU A 86 -17.91 0.42 -4.45
CA GLU A 86 -19.37 0.47 -4.32
C GLU A 86 -20.04 0.67 -5.69
N LYS A 87 -19.48 1.52 -6.54
CA LYS A 87 -19.96 1.66 -7.93
C LYS A 87 -19.81 0.36 -8.74
N ALA A 88 -18.71 -0.36 -8.57
CA ALA A 88 -18.53 -1.66 -9.24
C ALA A 88 -19.56 -2.69 -8.77
N LYS A 89 -19.88 -2.68 -7.47
CA LYS A 89 -20.89 -3.54 -6.84
C LYS A 89 -22.31 -3.24 -7.36
N GLU A 90 -22.67 -1.97 -7.52
CA GLU A 90 -23.94 -1.57 -8.14
C GLU A 90 -24.11 -2.12 -9.57
N HIS A 91 -23.01 -2.25 -10.31
CA HIS A 91 -23.00 -2.77 -11.68
C HIS A 91 -22.67 -4.27 -11.78
N ASN A 92 -22.49 -4.97 -10.65
CA ASN A 92 -22.07 -6.38 -10.58
C ASN A 92 -20.77 -6.67 -11.37
N ASP A 93 -19.83 -5.71 -11.39
CA ASP A 93 -18.53 -5.80 -12.05
C ASP A 93 -17.51 -6.46 -11.11
N ALA A 94 -17.52 -7.79 -11.08
CA ALA A 94 -16.69 -8.59 -10.17
C ALA A 94 -15.18 -8.35 -10.34
N ALA A 95 -14.71 -8.17 -11.57
CA ALA A 95 -13.29 -7.93 -11.85
C ALA A 95 -12.82 -6.60 -11.27
N ARG A 96 -13.65 -5.56 -11.42
CA ARG A 96 -13.38 -4.25 -10.83
C ARG A 96 -13.48 -4.27 -9.31
N MET A 97 -14.48 -4.97 -8.76
CA MET A 97 -14.58 -5.15 -7.30
C MET A 97 -13.33 -5.81 -6.72
N GLN A 98 -12.85 -6.90 -7.32
CA GLN A 98 -11.63 -7.58 -6.88
C GLN A 98 -10.42 -6.66 -6.97
N THR A 99 -10.30 -5.90 -8.06
CA THR A 99 -9.19 -4.95 -8.22
C THR A 99 -9.20 -3.90 -7.12
N GLU A 100 -10.32 -3.22 -6.88
CA GLU A 100 -10.40 -2.20 -5.82
C GLU A 100 -10.21 -2.80 -4.43
N GLN A 101 -10.71 -4.01 -4.18
CA GLN A 101 -10.48 -4.72 -2.91
C GLN A 101 -9.00 -4.96 -2.66
N VAL A 102 -8.25 -5.45 -3.66
CA VAL A 102 -6.80 -5.64 -3.55
C VAL A 102 -6.09 -4.34 -3.19
N LYS A 103 -6.53 -3.19 -3.74
CA LYS A 103 -5.92 -1.90 -3.40
C LYS A 103 -6.18 -1.51 -1.94
N LEU A 104 -7.42 -1.68 -1.49
CA LEU A 104 -7.83 -1.36 -0.12
C LEU A 104 -7.11 -2.24 0.90
N ASP A 105 -6.95 -3.54 0.61
CA ASP A 105 -6.26 -4.47 1.50
C ASP A 105 -4.79 -4.11 1.65
N VAL A 106 -4.12 -3.72 0.57
CA VAL A 106 -2.72 -3.24 0.64
C VAL A 106 -2.61 -1.98 1.50
N VAL A 107 -3.51 -1.01 1.37
CA VAL A 107 -3.44 0.20 2.21
C VAL A 107 -3.70 -0.11 3.68
N ARG A 108 -4.63 -1.03 3.98
CA ARG A 108 -4.87 -1.49 5.36
C ARG A 108 -3.63 -2.13 5.96
N GLU A 109 -2.95 -2.98 5.19
CA GLU A 109 -1.71 -3.61 5.63
C GLU A 109 -0.60 -2.58 5.86
N VAL A 110 -0.40 -1.65 4.93
CA VAL A 110 0.57 -0.56 5.08
C VAL A 110 0.28 0.28 6.32
N ARG A 111 -1.00 0.56 6.59
CA ARG A 111 -1.40 1.31 7.78
C ARG A 111 -1.09 0.55 9.06
N ALA A 112 -1.42 -0.73 9.13
CA ALA A 112 -1.14 -1.57 10.28
C ALA A 112 0.37 -1.65 10.59
N GLU A 113 1.20 -1.88 9.56
CA GLU A 113 2.66 -1.91 9.73
C GLU A 113 3.20 -0.55 10.15
N PHE A 114 2.70 0.53 9.55
CA PHE A 114 3.10 1.88 9.94
C PHE A 114 2.77 2.16 11.40
N ASP A 115 1.56 1.85 11.86
CA ASP A 115 1.16 2.06 13.25
C ASP A 115 2.05 1.21 14.20
N GLN A 116 2.34 -0.04 13.85
CA GLN A 116 3.25 -0.90 14.62
C GLN A 116 4.67 -0.30 14.74
N ILE A 117 5.23 0.24 13.66
CA ILE A 117 6.59 0.81 13.67
C ILE A 117 6.62 2.20 14.35
N TRP A 118 5.54 3.00 14.22
CA TRP A 118 5.50 4.38 14.73
C TRP A 118 5.02 4.51 16.17
N GLU A 119 4.07 3.69 16.60
CA GLU A 119 3.54 3.71 17.97
C GLU A 119 4.27 2.72 18.88
N GLY A 120 4.94 1.71 18.29
CA GLY A 120 5.48 0.57 19.01
C GLY A 120 4.36 -0.44 19.26
N ALA A 121 4.63 -1.72 19.02
CA ALA A 121 3.72 -2.77 19.51
C ALA A 121 3.56 -2.55 21.02
N GLU A 122 2.33 -2.32 21.48
CA GLU A 122 1.99 -2.26 22.91
C GLU A 122 2.59 -3.44 23.68
#